data_AF-A0A5N7CDY7-F1
#
_entry.id   AF-A0A5N7CDY7-F1
#
_cell.length_a   1.000
_cell.length_b   1.000
_cell.length_c   1.000
_cell.angle_alpha   90.00
_cell.angle_beta   90.00
_cell.angle_gamma   90.00
#
_symmetry.space_group_name_H-M   'P 1'
#
loop_
_entity.id
_entity.type
_entity.pdbx_description
1 polymer ?
#
loop_
_entity_poly.entity_id
_entity_poly.type
_entity_poly.pdbx_seq_one_letter_code
_entity_poly.pdbx_strand_id
1 'polypeptide(L)'
;MIEGSSPDPYGWTTKKKSFIFITGLVIVMNSTLGSALPSGAIDFIAADFSITNRQQLVLPITTYLIGYIFGPILFAPLSETYGRRPVMIWTFVGYTIFSLACAVAPNFAAIVIFRLFSGIFASSPTAVVGGLYADIFSDPKTRGRSMAGYMAATTLGPTLGPLISGYISSVSWRWTFWIALIIAGASWPALIFLPETYRPVLLRKHNKIHNITSADANLATPGLRNLVTRVLTRPIRMIYSESIVLFSCIYLSLTYSIFYLFFEAYPIIFQGIYGFSTGQCGLAFIPIGIGALLSFLVYLAYDSVYQRAQSQAKPWVKIEEYRRLPLACLGGPLYTISLFWLAWSAQSSVHWIVPMLSGIPFGIGFLLIFMALINYLADAYGTYAASALGAASCTRSVSGALLPLATSPMFGRLGTHWATSLLGFASLVMVLIPFAFIRFGDHLRRNSVFSQSAKAR
;
A
#
# COMPACT_ATOMS: atom_id res chain seq x y z
N MET A 1 -9.87 -42.87 15.26
CA MET A 1 -9.59 -41.54 15.87
C MET A 1 -8.39 -40.97 15.13
N ILE A 2 -8.44 -39.71 14.69
CA ILE A 2 -7.69 -39.19 13.54
C ILE A 2 -6.19 -39.05 13.84
N GLU A 3 -5.41 -40.10 13.54
CA GLU A 3 -3.99 -40.00 13.20
C GLU A 3 -3.87 -39.48 11.75
N GLY A 4 -3.09 -38.43 11.51
CA GLY A 4 -2.52 -38.19 10.17
C GLY A 4 -2.96 -36.96 9.37
N SER A 5 -3.77 -36.02 9.86
CA SER A 5 -3.99 -34.77 9.10
C SER A 5 -2.84 -33.79 9.35
N SER A 6 -1.92 -33.68 8.38
CA SER A 6 -0.89 -32.62 8.33
C SER A 6 -1.51 -31.27 8.69
N PRO A 7 -0.84 -30.41 9.50
CA PRO A 7 -1.33 -29.08 9.86
C PRO A 7 -1.30 -28.14 8.65
N ASP A 8 -2.25 -28.31 7.75
CA ASP A 8 -2.41 -27.51 6.54
C ASP A 8 -3.40 -26.35 6.79
N PRO A 9 -2.96 -25.09 6.72
CA PRO A 9 -3.85 -23.93 6.87
C PRO A 9 -4.97 -23.88 5.82
N TYR A 10 -4.82 -24.55 4.67
CA TYR A 10 -5.88 -24.64 3.66
C TYR A 10 -7.11 -25.38 4.17
N GLY A 11 -6.97 -26.32 5.11
CA GLY A 11 -8.07 -27.08 5.69
C GLY A 11 -8.83 -26.37 6.82
N TRP A 12 -8.44 -25.15 7.20
CA TRP A 12 -9.07 -24.45 8.33
C TRP A 12 -10.51 -23.99 8.07
N THR A 13 -11.29 -23.90 9.16
CA THR A 13 -12.67 -23.45 9.11
C THR A 13 -12.80 -22.02 8.58
N THR A 14 -13.91 -21.73 7.89
CA THR A 14 -14.20 -20.40 7.34
C THR A 14 -14.16 -19.31 8.41
N LYS A 15 -14.65 -19.59 9.63
CA LYS A 15 -14.59 -18.64 10.76
C LYS A 15 -13.15 -18.24 11.10
N LYS A 16 -12.23 -19.21 11.15
CA LYS A 16 -10.82 -18.97 11.43
C LYS A 16 -10.15 -18.19 10.29
N LYS A 17 -10.46 -18.53 9.03
CA LYS A 17 -9.96 -17.79 7.86
C LYS A 17 -10.47 -16.35 7.81
N SER A 18 -11.76 -16.13 8.12
CA SER A 18 -12.35 -14.79 8.20
C SER A 18 -11.73 -13.94 9.31
N PHE A 19 -11.46 -14.53 10.49
CA PHE A 19 -10.74 -13.84 11.55
C PHE A 19 -9.35 -13.38 11.09
N ILE A 20 -8.56 -14.27 10.48
CA ILE A 20 -7.22 -13.92 9.95
C ILE A 20 -7.32 -12.84 8.88
N PHE A 21 -8.31 -12.94 8.00
CA PHE A 21 -8.58 -11.94 6.97
C PHE A 21 -8.81 -10.56 7.60
N ILE A 22 -9.76 -10.46 8.53
CA ILE A 22 -10.10 -9.21 9.23
C ILE A 22 -8.89 -8.66 10.00
N THR A 23 -8.16 -9.51 10.72
CA THR A 23 -6.92 -9.09 11.41
C THR A 23 -5.92 -8.47 10.44
N GLY A 24 -5.70 -9.10 9.28
CA GLY A 24 -4.82 -8.55 8.24
C GLY A 24 -5.28 -7.16 7.75
N LEU A 25 -6.59 -6.96 7.57
CA LEU A 25 -7.15 -5.66 7.17
C LEU A 25 -6.96 -4.60 8.25
N VAL A 26 -7.26 -4.92 9.52
CA VAL A 26 -7.15 -3.97 10.64
C VAL A 26 -5.71 -3.51 10.80
N ILE A 27 -4.74 -4.43 10.78
CA ILE A 27 -3.34 -4.10 11.02
C ILE A 27 -2.75 -3.31 9.84
N VAL A 28 -3.06 -3.66 8.59
CA VAL A 28 -2.59 -2.88 7.43
C VAL A 28 -3.23 -1.50 7.38
N MET A 29 -4.51 -1.38 7.73
CA MET A 29 -5.20 -0.10 7.77
C MET A 29 -4.60 0.80 8.86
N ASN A 30 -4.31 0.26 10.03
CA ASN A 30 -3.65 0.99 11.12
C ASN A 30 -2.26 1.51 10.70
N SER A 31 -1.45 0.62 10.13
CA SER A 31 -0.16 0.93 9.52
C SER A 31 -0.27 2.09 8.51
N THR A 32 -1.14 1.96 7.53
CA THR A 32 -1.28 2.97 6.46
C THR A 32 -1.93 4.28 6.94
N LEU A 33 -2.87 4.22 7.88
CA LEU A 33 -3.41 5.39 8.57
C LEU A 33 -2.29 6.18 9.27
N GLY A 34 -1.41 5.48 9.99
CA GLY A 34 -0.24 6.05 10.65
C GLY A 34 0.66 6.87 9.71
N SER A 35 0.70 6.54 8.42
CA SER A 35 1.50 7.30 7.45
C SER A 35 1.01 8.74 7.23
N ALA A 36 -0.30 8.94 7.22
CA ALA A 36 -0.94 10.21 6.87
C ALA A 36 -1.49 10.99 8.06
N LEU A 37 -1.59 10.38 9.25
CA LEU A 37 -2.10 11.03 10.45
C LEU A 37 -1.47 12.41 10.72
N PRO A 38 -0.15 12.65 10.57
CA PRO A 38 0.40 13.97 10.83
C PRO A 38 -0.07 15.09 9.91
N SER A 39 -0.72 14.79 8.77
CA SER A 39 -1.09 15.78 7.74
C SER A 39 -1.92 16.95 8.25
N GLY A 40 -2.93 16.72 9.09
CA GLY A 40 -3.73 17.79 9.71
C GLY A 40 -3.06 18.44 10.93
N ALA A 41 -1.89 17.96 11.35
CA ALA A 41 -1.16 18.44 12.51
C ALA A 41 0.01 19.36 12.15
N ILE A 42 0.37 19.46 10.86
CA ILE A 42 1.62 20.08 10.39
C ILE A 42 1.75 21.53 10.87
N ASP A 43 0.73 22.36 10.67
CA ASP A 43 0.80 23.78 11.04
C ASP A 43 0.89 23.99 12.55
N PHE A 44 0.23 23.12 13.34
CA PHE A 44 0.29 23.15 14.79
C PHE A 44 1.67 22.70 15.31
N ILE A 45 2.29 21.71 14.67
CA ILE A 45 3.68 21.30 14.96
C ILE A 45 4.66 22.43 14.62
N ALA A 46 4.43 23.10 13.48
CA ALA A 46 5.25 24.24 13.05
C ALA A 46 5.21 25.37 14.09
N ALA A 47 4.03 25.68 14.61
CA ALA A 47 3.84 26.70 15.63
C ALA A 47 4.50 26.30 16.97
N ASP A 48 4.29 25.07 17.46
CA ASP A 48 4.81 24.60 18.76
C ASP A 48 6.35 24.60 18.81
N PHE A 49 7.00 24.28 17.68
CA PHE A 49 8.48 24.24 17.59
C PHE A 49 9.09 25.43 16.86
N SER A 50 8.31 26.47 16.55
CA SER A 50 8.78 27.68 15.85
C SER A 50 9.52 27.40 14.54
N ILE A 51 9.02 26.45 13.75
CA ILE A 51 9.64 26.03 12.47
C ILE A 51 9.17 26.95 11.35
N THR A 52 10.11 27.67 10.74
CA THR A 52 9.84 28.59 9.62
C THR A 52 10.03 27.95 8.25
N ASN A 53 10.82 26.87 8.16
CA ASN A 53 11.11 26.23 6.89
C ASN A 53 10.01 25.23 6.51
N ARG A 54 9.18 25.57 5.52
CA ARG A 54 8.11 24.68 5.00
C ARG A 54 8.61 23.33 4.49
N GLN A 55 9.84 23.23 4.01
CA GLN A 55 10.38 21.93 3.56
C GLN A 55 10.58 20.95 4.72
N GLN A 56 10.85 21.47 5.93
CA GLN A 56 10.97 20.62 7.12
C GLN A 56 9.61 20.04 7.52
N LEU A 57 8.52 20.78 7.30
CA LEU A 57 7.17 20.40 7.73
C LEU A 57 6.62 19.14 7.05
N VAL A 58 7.16 18.77 5.88
CA VAL A 58 6.79 17.53 5.17
C VAL A 58 7.51 16.29 5.76
N LEU A 59 8.63 16.51 6.47
CA LEU A 59 9.50 15.42 6.97
C LEU A 59 8.79 14.37 7.82
N PRO A 60 7.84 14.69 8.73
CA PRO A 60 7.17 13.65 9.51
C PRO A 60 6.43 12.64 8.63
N ILE A 61 5.84 13.04 7.51
CA ILE A 61 5.18 12.12 6.57
C ILE A 61 6.25 11.38 5.76
N THR A 62 7.21 12.11 5.21
CA THR A 62 8.28 11.57 4.38
C THR A 62 9.14 10.53 5.10
N THR A 63 9.60 10.77 6.34
CA THR A 63 10.49 9.82 7.04
C THR A 63 9.80 8.52 7.42
N TYR A 64 8.49 8.55 7.64
CA TYR A 64 7.70 7.33 7.82
C TYR A 64 7.65 6.49 6.54
N LEU A 65 7.47 7.14 5.38
CA LEU A 65 7.54 6.46 4.08
C LEU A 65 8.95 5.98 3.75
N ILE A 66 9.99 6.69 4.18
CA ILE A 66 11.37 6.18 4.12
C ILE A 66 11.50 4.90 4.94
N GLY A 67 10.86 4.84 6.13
CA GLY A 67 10.78 3.60 6.90
C GLY A 67 10.10 2.45 6.13
N TYR A 68 9.10 2.75 5.30
CA TYR A 68 8.41 1.78 4.42
C TYR A 68 9.29 1.24 3.29
N ILE A 69 10.47 1.82 3.05
CA ILE A 69 11.47 1.27 2.14
C ILE A 69 12.20 0.11 2.82
N PHE A 70 12.70 0.35 4.03
CA PHE A 70 13.58 -0.59 4.73
C PHE A 70 12.82 -1.76 5.37
N GLY A 71 11.64 -1.51 5.90
CA GLY A 71 10.96 -2.55 6.68
C GLY A 71 10.49 -3.75 5.85
N PRO A 72 9.89 -3.64 4.64
CA PRO A 72 9.53 -4.80 3.84
C PRO A 72 10.75 -5.66 3.44
N ILE A 73 11.90 -5.03 3.21
CA ILE A 73 13.17 -5.70 2.87
C ILE A 73 13.63 -6.61 4.01
N LEU A 74 13.41 -6.18 5.25
CA LEU A 74 13.79 -6.93 6.44
C LEU A 74 12.71 -7.94 6.84
N PHE A 75 11.45 -7.51 6.89
CA PHE A 75 10.38 -8.27 7.55
C PHE A 75 9.72 -9.32 6.64
N ALA A 76 9.66 -9.13 5.32
CA ALA A 76 9.14 -10.19 4.44
C ALA A 76 9.98 -11.48 4.54
N PRO A 77 11.32 -11.44 4.38
CA PRO A 77 12.13 -12.65 4.46
C PRO A 77 12.21 -13.24 5.87
N LEU A 78 12.22 -12.40 6.91
CA LEU A 78 12.10 -12.87 8.29
C LEU A 78 10.79 -13.62 8.52
N SER A 79 9.68 -13.18 7.92
CA SER A 79 8.38 -13.86 8.07
C SER A 79 8.34 -15.23 7.40
N GLU A 80 9.13 -15.44 6.35
CA GLU A 80 9.28 -16.74 5.67
C GLU A 80 10.25 -17.68 6.40
N THR A 81 11.02 -17.16 7.36
CA THR A 81 12.01 -17.93 8.13
C THR A 81 11.48 -18.30 9.51
N TYR A 82 10.95 -17.31 10.22
CA TYR A 82 10.50 -17.41 11.61
C TYR A 82 8.99 -17.57 11.75
N GLY A 83 8.22 -17.41 10.67
CA GLY A 83 6.75 -17.46 10.66
C GLY A 83 6.12 -16.07 10.55
N ARG A 84 4.85 -16.03 10.11
CA ARG A 84 4.13 -14.77 9.90
C ARG A 84 3.83 -14.08 11.24
N ARG A 85 3.38 -14.86 12.24
CA ARG A 85 2.85 -14.31 13.51
C ARG A 85 3.95 -13.67 14.37
N PRO A 86 5.09 -14.31 14.67
CA PRO A 86 6.12 -13.70 15.51
C PRO A 86 6.62 -12.38 14.93
N VAL A 87 6.88 -12.33 13.61
CA VAL A 87 7.36 -11.12 12.95
C VAL A 87 6.35 -9.99 13.05
N MET A 88 5.06 -10.26 12.80
CA MET A 88 4.01 -9.26 12.99
C MET A 88 3.92 -8.77 14.44
N ILE A 89 4.01 -9.66 15.43
CA ILE A 89 3.98 -9.26 16.85
C ILE A 89 5.16 -8.33 17.20
N TRP A 90 6.40 -8.74 16.91
CA TRP A 90 7.60 -7.95 17.24
C TRP A 90 7.61 -6.59 16.56
N THR A 91 7.23 -6.56 15.29
CA THR A 91 7.14 -5.29 14.55
C THR A 91 6.01 -4.41 15.07
N PHE A 92 4.88 -4.99 15.48
CA PHE A 92 3.78 -4.23 16.07
C PHE A 92 4.13 -3.67 17.46
N VAL A 93 4.96 -4.36 18.25
CA VAL A 93 5.56 -3.82 19.49
C VAL A 93 6.36 -2.55 19.16
N GLY A 94 7.28 -2.64 18.21
CA GLY A 94 8.09 -1.50 17.78
C GLY A 94 7.23 -0.34 17.29
N TYR A 95 6.24 -0.60 16.44
CA TYR A 95 5.30 0.41 15.95
C TYR A 95 4.56 1.11 17.10
N THR A 96 4.08 0.35 18.09
CA THR A 96 3.36 0.90 19.26
C THR A 96 4.27 1.80 20.10
N ILE A 97 5.49 1.35 20.40
CA ILE A 97 6.48 2.12 21.18
C ILE A 97 6.85 3.42 20.47
N PHE A 98 7.19 3.37 19.19
CA PHE A 98 7.60 4.56 18.46
C PHE A 98 6.43 5.51 18.15
N SER A 99 5.19 5.00 18.09
CA SER A 99 4.00 5.85 18.01
C SER A 99 3.74 6.59 19.33
N LEU A 100 3.92 5.92 20.48
CA LEU A 100 3.93 6.57 21.78
C LEU A 100 5.04 7.63 21.87
N ALA A 101 6.25 7.30 21.41
CA ALA A 101 7.38 8.23 21.39
C ALA A 101 7.08 9.50 20.56
N CYS A 102 6.37 9.38 19.44
CA CYS A 102 5.90 10.54 18.67
C CYS A 102 4.93 11.42 19.47
N ALA A 103 4.03 10.81 20.26
CA ALA A 103 3.03 11.55 21.04
C ALA A 103 3.65 12.37 22.19
N VAL A 104 4.75 11.88 22.77
CA VAL A 104 5.47 12.54 23.87
C VAL A 104 6.76 13.23 23.40
N ALA A 105 6.92 13.45 22.10
CA ALA A 105 8.16 14.00 21.55
C ALA A 105 8.45 15.42 22.08
N PRO A 106 9.68 15.70 22.56
CA PRO A 106 10.04 16.99 23.14
C PRO A 106 10.47 18.03 22.10
N ASN A 107 10.84 17.61 20.89
CA ASN A 107 11.29 18.49 19.81
C ASN A 107 11.03 17.86 18.44
N PHE A 108 11.18 18.68 17.40
CA PHE A 108 10.92 18.26 16.02
C PHE A 108 11.85 17.16 15.52
N ALA A 109 13.15 17.20 15.86
CA ALA A 109 14.10 16.17 15.46
C ALA A 109 13.72 14.80 16.03
N ALA A 110 13.25 14.76 17.28
CA ALA A 110 12.73 13.56 17.91
C ALA A 110 11.51 13.00 17.15
N ILE A 111 10.57 13.85 16.74
CA ILE A 111 9.43 13.43 15.90
C ILE A 111 9.94 12.78 14.61
N VAL A 112 10.87 13.43 13.90
CA VAL A 112 11.39 12.93 12.63
C VAL A 112 12.04 11.55 12.78
N ILE A 113 12.83 11.35 13.84
CA ILE A 113 13.50 10.07 14.15
C ILE A 113 12.48 9.00 14.57
N PHE A 114 11.57 9.32 15.48
CA PHE A 114 10.55 8.37 15.93
C PHE A 114 9.60 7.97 14.80
N ARG A 115 9.31 8.90 13.89
CA ARG A 115 8.54 8.63 12.67
C ARG A 115 9.24 7.68 11.72
N LEU A 116 10.55 7.80 11.55
CA LEU A 116 11.34 6.85 10.76
C LEU A 116 11.20 5.43 11.33
N PHE A 117 11.45 5.26 12.63
CA PHE A 117 11.34 3.94 13.26
C PHE A 117 9.90 3.41 13.27
N SER A 118 8.92 4.27 13.57
CA SER A 118 7.49 3.93 13.48
C SER A 118 7.15 3.43 12.08
N GLY A 119 7.65 4.08 11.02
CA GLY A 119 7.46 3.67 9.63
C GLY A 119 8.12 2.32 9.30
N ILE A 120 9.36 2.10 9.76
CA ILE A 120 10.06 0.81 9.58
C ILE A 120 9.17 -0.31 10.13
N PHE A 121 8.80 -0.22 11.40
CA PHE A 121 8.01 -1.26 12.07
C PHE A 121 6.59 -1.38 11.52
N ALA A 122 5.94 -0.27 11.18
CA ALA A 122 4.59 -0.27 10.62
C ALA A 122 4.50 -0.80 9.19
N SER A 123 5.61 -0.92 8.46
CA SER A 123 5.58 -1.47 7.10
C SER A 123 5.44 -3.00 7.06
N SER A 124 5.71 -3.70 8.16
CA SER A 124 5.65 -5.16 8.25
C SER A 124 4.33 -5.78 7.75
N PRO A 125 3.14 -5.30 8.17
CA PRO A 125 1.86 -5.79 7.66
C PRO A 125 1.72 -5.65 6.14
N THR A 126 2.25 -4.57 5.55
CA THR A 126 2.18 -4.39 4.09
C THR A 126 2.97 -5.46 3.34
N ALA A 127 4.05 -5.98 3.95
CA ALA A 127 4.91 -7.00 3.38
C ALA A 127 4.44 -8.44 3.69
N VAL A 128 3.83 -8.65 4.86
CA VAL A 128 3.50 -9.98 5.39
C VAL A 128 2.06 -10.41 5.08
N VAL A 129 1.09 -9.48 5.04
CA VAL A 129 -0.34 -9.82 4.90
C VAL A 129 -0.67 -10.48 3.55
N GLY A 130 0.03 -10.11 2.47
CA GLY A 130 -0.13 -10.79 1.18
C GLY A 130 0.24 -12.28 1.25
N GLY A 131 1.36 -12.60 1.91
CA GLY A 131 1.78 -13.97 2.18
C GLY A 131 0.83 -14.69 3.13
N LEU A 132 0.38 -14.02 4.19
CA LEU A 132 -0.62 -14.52 5.14
C LEU A 132 -1.89 -15.00 4.44
N TYR A 133 -2.39 -14.26 3.44
CA TYR A 133 -3.58 -14.64 2.68
C TYR A 133 -3.31 -15.78 1.70
N ALA A 134 -2.14 -15.80 1.06
CA ALA A 134 -1.72 -16.90 0.21
C ALA A 134 -1.53 -18.22 0.98
N ASP A 135 -1.16 -18.14 2.26
CA ASP A 135 -0.98 -19.30 3.14
C ASP A 135 -2.33 -19.95 3.52
N ILE A 136 -3.45 -19.22 3.56
CA ILE A 136 -4.77 -19.73 4.02
C ILE A 136 -5.82 -19.93 2.90
N PHE A 137 -5.67 -19.24 1.77
CA PHE A 137 -6.56 -19.34 0.62
C PHE A 137 -5.87 -20.05 -0.56
N SER A 138 -6.19 -21.33 -0.73
CA SER A 138 -5.70 -22.15 -1.85
C SER A 138 -6.40 -21.81 -3.17
N ASP A 139 -7.68 -21.47 -3.12
CA ASP A 139 -8.46 -21.12 -4.30
C ASP A 139 -8.04 -19.73 -4.84
N PRO A 140 -7.62 -19.63 -6.13
CA PRO A 140 -7.20 -18.37 -6.73
C PRO A 140 -8.27 -17.26 -6.69
N LYS A 141 -9.56 -17.62 -6.68
CA LYS A 141 -10.67 -16.66 -6.67
C LYS A 141 -10.82 -16.01 -5.29
N THR A 142 -10.95 -16.80 -4.24
CA THR A 142 -11.00 -16.29 -2.85
C THR A 142 -9.74 -15.53 -2.50
N ARG A 143 -8.56 -16.03 -2.89
CA ARG A 143 -7.28 -15.33 -2.70
C ARG A 143 -7.27 -13.97 -3.38
N GLY A 144 -7.69 -13.89 -4.64
CA GLY A 144 -7.76 -12.62 -5.38
C GLY A 144 -8.72 -11.60 -4.75
N ARG A 145 -9.86 -12.06 -4.24
CA ARG A 145 -10.83 -11.21 -3.52
C ARG A 145 -10.30 -10.71 -2.19
N SER A 146 -9.60 -11.57 -1.44
CA SER A 146 -8.94 -11.16 -0.18
C SER A 146 -7.82 -10.14 -0.43
N MET A 147 -7.03 -10.32 -1.50
CA MET A 147 -6.02 -9.33 -1.91
C MET A 147 -6.64 -7.99 -2.30
N ALA A 148 -7.78 -8.00 -3.00
CA ALA A 148 -8.52 -6.78 -3.31
C ALA A 148 -9.02 -6.07 -2.05
N GLY A 149 -9.54 -6.81 -1.06
CA GLY A 149 -9.90 -6.26 0.25
C GLY A 149 -8.71 -5.62 0.98
N TYR A 150 -7.54 -6.27 0.94
CA TYR A 150 -6.29 -5.71 1.50
C TYR A 150 -5.89 -4.39 0.83
N MET A 151 -5.99 -4.30 -0.50
CA MET A 151 -5.67 -3.07 -1.24
C MET A 151 -6.64 -1.93 -0.92
N ALA A 152 -7.92 -2.24 -0.76
CA ALA A 152 -8.92 -1.27 -0.34
C ALA A 152 -8.61 -0.73 1.07
N ALA A 153 -8.33 -1.61 2.04
CA ALA A 153 -7.96 -1.22 3.40
C ALA A 153 -6.68 -0.37 3.44
N THR A 154 -5.69 -0.72 2.62
CA THR A 154 -4.42 0.02 2.45
C THR A 154 -4.65 1.44 1.91
N THR A 155 -5.69 1.64 1.11
CA THR A 155 -6.04 2.96 0.51
C THR A 155 -6.91 3.79 1.44
N LEU A 156 -7.83 3.15 2.17
CA LEU A 156 -8.69 3.84 3.13
C LEU A 156 -7.91 4.41 4.31
N GLY A 157 -6.88 3.69 4.80
CA GLY A 157 -6.06 4.14 5.92
C GLY A 157 -5.58 5.59 5.78
N PRO A 158 -4.82 5.94 4.73
CA PRO A 158 -4.32 7.30 4.57
C PRO A 158 -5.43 8.35 4.33
N THR A 159 -6.58 7.99 3.75
CA THR A 159 -7.71 8.93 3.58
C THR A 159 -8.36 9.34 4.90
N LEU A 160 -8.33 8.46 5.91
CA LEU A 160 -8.84 8.76 7.24
C LEU A 160 -7.87 9.62 8.07
N GLY A 161 -6.59 9.68 7.68
CA GLY A 161 -5.54 10.44 8.38
C GLY A 161 -5.87 11.93 8.52
N PRO A 162 -6.05 12.67 7.41
CA PRO A 162 -6.45 14.09 7.43
C PRO A 162 -7.80 14.33 8.12
N LEU A 163 -8.75 13.40 7.98
CA LEU A 163 -10.07 13.50 8.62
C LEU A 163 -9.97 13.48 10.14
N ILE A 164 -9.20 12.55 10.70
CA ILE A 164 -9.01 12.44 12.15
C ILE A 164 -8.13 13.60 12.65
N SER A 165 -6.99 13.82 12.00
CA SER A 165 -6.00 14.79 12.45
C SER A 165 -6.46 16.23 12.30
N GLY A 166 -7.24 16.57 11.28
CA GLY A 166 -7.70 17.94 11.05
C GLY A 166 -8.62 18.47 12.15
N TYR A 167 -9.42 17.60 12.78
CA TYR A 167 -10.27 18.00 13.91
C TYR A 167 -9.52 17.96 15.24
N ILE A 168 -8.73 16.90 15.48
CA ILE A 168 -8.11 16.70 16.80
C ILE A 168 -6.86 17.58 17.02
N SER A 169 -6.14 17.92 15.95
CA SER A 169 -4.88 18.69 16.07
C SER A 169 -5.11 20.11 16.56
N SER A 170 -6.33 20.64 16.41
CA SER A 170 -6.72 21.95 16.94
C SER A 170 -6.69 22.01 18.47
N VAL A 171 -6.89 20.88 19.15
CA VAL A 171 -6.77 20.78 20.62
C VAL A 171 -5.31 20.67 21.02
N SER A 172 -4.59 19.73 20.40
CA SER A 172 -3.14 19.62 20.46
C SER A 172 -2.67 18.70 19.35
N TRP A 173 -1.61 19.06 18.63
CA TRP A 173 -1.03 18.21 17.60
C TRP A 173 -0.60 16.83 18.12
N ARG A 174 -0.26 16.73 19.42
CA ARG A 174 0.13 15.47 20.07
C ARG A 174 -0.98 14.43 20.05
N TRP A 175 -2.25 14.87 20.07
CA TRP A 175 -3.41 13.97 20.05
C TRP A 175 -3.50 13.14 18.77
N THR A 176 -2.96 13.63 17.66
CA THR A 176 -2.87 12.85 16.41
C THR A 176 -2.09 11.55 16.62
N PHE A 177 -1.02 11.59 17.42
CA PHE A 177 -0.22 10.41 17.75
C PHE A 177 -0.83 9.59 18.89
N TRP A 178 -1.51 10.22 19.85
CA TRP A 178 -2.29 9.48 20.86
C TRP A 178 -3.42 8.67 20.23
N ILE A 179 -4.13 9.22 19.24
CA ILE A 179 -5.15 8.46 18.49
C ILE A 179 -4.50 7.30 17.72
N ALA A 180 -3.35 7.52 17.08
CA ALA A 180 -2.60 6.43 16.45
C ALA A 180 -2.32 5.30 17.46
N LEU A 181 -1.90 5.65 18.68
CA LEU A 181 -1.62 4.72 19.75
C LEU A 181 -2.88 4.00 20.25
N ILE A 182 -4.02 4.69 20.37
CA ILE A 182 -5.30 4.09 20.76
C ILE A 182 -5.74 3.06 19.71
N ILE A 183 -5.64 3.40 18.42
CA ILE A 183 -5.97 2.49 17.31
C ILE A 183 -5.01 1.29 17.29
N ALA A 184 -3.72 1.50 17.57
CA ALA A 184 -2.76 0.42 17.79
C ALA A 184 -3.12 -0.46 18.98
N GLY A 185 -3.46 0.15 20.12
CA GLY A 185 -4.04 -0.46 21.31
C GLY A 185 -5.20 -1.40 20.99
N ALA A 186 -6.21 -0.88 20.30
CA ALA A 186 -7.40 -1.63 19.90
C ALA A 186 -7.13 -2.77 18.91
N SER A 187 -6.04 -2.69 18.14
CA SER A 187 -5.65 -3.72 17.17
C SER A 187 -4.86 -4.89 17.81
N TRP A 188 -4.31 -4.71 19.03
CA TRP A 188 -3.51 -5.73 19.71
C TRP A 188 -4.22 -7.07 19.92
N PRO A 189 -5.49 -7.12 20.39
CA PRO A 189 -6.19 -8.39 20.57
C PRO A 189 -6.25 -9.20 19.27
N ALA A 190 -6.58 -8.55 18.14
CA ALA A 190 -6.65 -9.19 16.84
C ALA A 190 -5.31 -9.85 16.45
N LEU A 191 -4.18 -9.20 16.77
CA LEU A 191 -2.84 -9.70 16.50
C LEU A 191 -2.39 -10.79 17.49
N ILE A 192 -2.67 -10.65 18.79
CA ILE A 192 -2.28 -11.63 19.81
C ILE A 192 -2.94 -12.99 19.53
N PHE A 193 -4.23 -12.97 19.19
CA PHE A 193 -5.00 -14.18 18.87
C PHE A 193 -4.79 -14.68 17.44
N LEU A 194 -4.01 -13.98 16.61
CA LEU A 194 -3.68 -14.44 15.27
C LEU A 194 -2.90 -15.77 15.34
N PRO A 195 -3.38 -16.87 14.72
CA PRO A 195 -2.63 -18.11 14.66
C PRO A 195 -1.46 -18.00 13.68
N GLU A 196 -0.41 -18.81 13.88
CA GLU A 196 0.65 -18.95 12.87
C GLU A 196 0.10 -19.66 11.63
N THR A 197 0.30 -19.08 10.45
CA THR A 197 -0.23 -19.57 9.16
C THR A 197 0.84 -20.21 8.29
N TYR A 198 2.12 -19.96 8.55
CA TYR A 198 3.17 -20.41 7.65
C TYR A 198 3.40 -21.92 7.77
N ARG A 199 3.06 -22.66 6.70
CA ARG A 199 3.07 -24.14 6.68
C ARG A 199 4.41 -24.75 7.12
N PRO A 200 5.59 -24.29 6.67
CA PRO A 200 6.87 -24.86 7.13
C PRO A 200 7.09 -24.75 8.64
N VAL A 201 6.65 -23.66 9.27
CA VAL A 201 6.76 -23.48 10.73
C VAL A 201 5.76 -24.36 11.47
N LEU A 202 4.54 -24.52 10.94
CA LEU A 202 3.54 -25.44 11.49
C LEU A 202 4.01 -26.89 11.45
N LEU A 203 4.60 -27.32 10.34
CA LEU A 203 5.16 -28.67 10.19
C LEU A 203 6.34 -28.90 11.14
N ARG A 204 7.28 -27.95 11.23
CA ARG A 204 8.38 -28.04 12.21
C ARG A 204 7.87 -28.18 13.65
N LYS A 205 6.83 -27.42 14.01
CA LYS A 205 6.22 -27.50 15.35
C LYS A 205 5.52 -28.85 15.58
N HIS A 206 4.79 -29.36 14.60
CA HIS A 206 4.13 -30.67 14.66
C HIS A 206 5.14 -31.81 14.78
N ASN A 207 6.17 -31.83 13.94
CA ASN A 207 7.22 -32.86 13.97
C ASN A 207 7.98 -32.87 15.30
N LYS A 208 8.24 -31.68 15.87
CA LYS A 208 8.85 -31.55 17.21
C LYS A 208 7.94 -32.09 18.33
N ILE A 209 6.63 -31.90 18.23
CA ILE A 209 5.67 -32.41 19.23
C ILE A 209 5.54 -33.94 19.15
N HIS A 210 5.55 -34.50 17.94
CA HIS A 210 5.39 -35.93 17.71
C HIS A 210 6.73 -36.69 17.64
N ASN A 211 7.84 -36.06 18.00
CA ASN A 211 9.20 -36.63 17.93
C ASN A 211 9.54 -37.27 16.56
N ILE A 212 8.97 -36.75 15.48
CA ILE A 212 9.19 -37.25 14.13
C ILE A 212 10.52 -36.67 13.65
N THR A 213 11.58 -37.50 13.67
CA THR A 213 12.88 -37.23 13.06
C THR A 213 12.74 -37.22 11.53
N SER A 214 12.29 -36.10 10.99
CA SER A 214 12.26 -35.87 9.56
C SER A 214 13.63 -35.37 9.10
N ALA A 215 14.28 -36.12 8.21
CA ALA A 215 15.50 -35.71 7.51
C ALA A 215 15.33 -34.39 6.72
N ASP A 216 14.08 -34.01 6.42
CA ASP A 216 13.68 -32.76 5.75
C ASP A 216 13.70 -31.52 6.66
N ALA A 217 14.05 -31.65 7.94
CA ALA A 217 14.18 -30.50 8.86
C ALA A 217 15.26 -29.50 8.43
N ASN A 218 16.16 -29.91 7.52
CA ASN A 218 17.19 -29.08 6.90
C ASN A 218 16.68 -28.24 5.71
N LEU A 219 15.49 -27.64 5.81
CA LEU A 219 15.17 -26.46 5.00
C LEU A 219 16.12 -25.34 5.43
N ALA A 220 17.27 -25.28 4.75
CA ALA A 220 18.35 -24.34 4.97
C ALA A 220 17.78 -22.95 5.22
N THR A 221 17.93 -22.46 6.46
CA THR A 221 17.72 -21.06 6.78
C THR A 221 18.74 -20.27 5.96
N PRO A 222 18.33 -19.52 4.93
CA PRO A 222 19.29 -18.70 4.22
C PRO A 222 19.83 -17.70 5.24
N GLY A 223 21.16 -17.66 5.44
CA GLY A 223 21.75 -16.74 6.40
C GLY A 223 21.26 -15.31 6.15
N LEU A 224 20.95 -14.56 7.21
CA LEU A 224 20.33 -13.23 7.12
C LEU A 224 21.09 -12.30 6.14
N ARG A 225 22.42 -12.40 6.08
CA ARG A 225 23.26 -11.70 5.11
C ARG A 225 22.97 -12.12 3.66
N ASN A 226 22.92 -13.41 3.35
CA ASN A 226 22.60 -13.92 2.01
C ASN A 226 21.14 -13.61 1.61
N LEU A 227 20.23 -13.58 2.57
CA LEU A 227 18.82 -13.22 2.41
C LEU A 227 18.70 -11.73 2.07
N VAL A 228 19.27 -10.84 2.88
CA VAL A 228 19.28 -9.38 2.67
C VAL A 228 19.97 -9.02 1.35
N THR A 229 21.13 -9.60 1.04
CA THR A 229 21.86 -9.29 -0.20
C THR A 229 21.09 -9.77 -1.44
N ARG A 230 20.46 -10.94 -1.41
CA ARG A 230 19.61 -11.41 -2.52
C ARG A 230 18.29 -10.64 -2.64
N VAL A 231 17.71 -10.22 -1.52
CA VAL A 231 16.44 -9.46 -1.45
C VAL A 231 16.61 -8.01 -1.88
N LEU A 232 17.78 -7.39 -1.70
CA LEU A 232 18.07 -6.04 -2.19
C LEU A 232 18.50 -6.02 -3.66
N THR A 233 19.37 -6.95 -4.08
CA THR A 233 19.95 -6.91 -5.43
C THR A 233 18.96 -7.33 -6.52
N ARG A 234 18.05 -8.27 -6.22
CA ARG A 234 17.07 -8.78 -7.21
C ARG A 234 16.03 -7.75 -7.64
N PRO A 235 15.33 -7.03 -6.75
CA PRO A 235 14.39 -5.98 -7.14
C PRO A 235 15.03 -4.90 -8.01
N ILE A 236 16.22 -4.43 -7.64
CA ILE A 236 16.96 -3.42 -8.42
C ILE A 236 17.29 -3.97 -9.81
N ARG A 237 17.83 -5.20 -9.88
CA ARG A 237 18.11 -5.85 -11.18
C ARG A 237 16.84 -6.00 -12.01
N MET A 238 15.72 -6.39 -11.42
CA MET A 238 14.44 -6.54 -12.11
C MET A 238 13.95 -5.21 -12.69
N ILE A 239 14.10 -4.09 -11.97
CA ILE A 239 13.72 -2.78 -12.50
C ILE A 239 14.47 -2.44 -13.79
N TYR A 240 15.77 -2.73 -13.88
CA TYR A 240 16.56 -2.42 -15.08
C TYR A 240 16.47 -3.47 -16.19
N SER A 241 16.27 -4.74 -15.84
CA SER A 241 16.25 -5.83 -16.82
C SER A 241 14.86 -6.16 -17.36
N GLU A 242 13.80 -5.81 -16.63
CA GLU A 242 12.45 -6.23 -16.96
C GLU A 242 11.54 -5.03 -17.23
N SER A 243 11.20 -4.82 -18.51
CA SER A 243 10.36 -3.68 -18.93
C SER A 243 8.99 -3.66 -18.24
N ILE A 244 8.37 -4.83 -18.03
CA ILE A 244 7.07 -4.93 -17.33
C ILE A 244 7.20 -4.43 -15.88
N VAL A 245 8.27 -4.80 -15.18
CA VAL A 245 8.52 -4.34 -13.80
C VAL A 245 8.78 -2.84 -13.81
N LEU A 246 9.66 -2.35 -14.70
CA LEU A 246 10.01 -0.93 -14.80
C LEU A 246 8.77 -0.04 -14.97
N PHE A 247 7.98 -0.27 -16.02
CA PHE A 247 6.83 0.57 -16.32
C PHE A 247 5.71 0.44 -15.28
N SER A 248 5.51 -0.76 -14.71
CA SER A 248 4.58 -0.94 -13.59
C SER A 248 5.03 -0.18 -12.34
N CYS A 249 6.33 -0.21 -12.03
CA CYS A 249 6.91 0.52 -10.90
C CYS A 249 6.77 2.02 -11.10
N ILE A 250 7.09 2.55 -12.29
CA ILE A 250 6.95 3.99 -12.59
C ILE A 250 5.51 4.44 -12.41
N TYR A 251 4.54 3.70 -12.97
CA TYR A 251 3.12 4.06 -12.88
C TYR A 251 2.63 4.01 -11.42
N LEU A 252 2.85 2.90 -10.71
CA LEU A 252 2.45 2.77 -9.31
C LEU A 252 3.10 3.84 -8.42
N SER A 253 4.36 4.18 -8.69
CA SER A 253 5.10 5.19 -7.92
C SER A 253 4.55 6.59 -8.15
N LEU A 254 4.25 6.97 -9.41
CA LEU A 254 3.66 8.27 -9.72
C LEU A 254 2.28 8.42 -9.08
N THR A 255 1.39 7.44 -9.28
CA THR A 255 0.02 7.45 -8.73
C THR A 255 0.01 7.51 -7.19
N TYR A 256 0.92 6.79 -6.54
CA TYR A 256 1.09 6.88 -5.08
C TYR A 256 1.60 8.24 -4.63
N SER A 257 2.58 8.79 -5.34
CA SER A 257 3.20 10.05 -4.96
C SER A 257 2.23 11.23 -5.07
N ILE A 258 1.40 11.25 -6.12
CA ILE A 258 0.33 12.24 -6.28
C ILE A 258 -0.68 12.12 -5.13
N PHE A 259 -1.02 10.91 -4.70
CA PHE A 259 -1.92 10.72 -3.56
C PHE A 259 -1.35 11.29 -2.25
N TYR A 260 -0.05 11.09 -1.96
CA TYR A 260 0.59 11.70 -0.80
C TYR A 260 0.79 13.22 -0.95
N LEU A 261 1.03 13.69 -2.17
CA LEU A 261 1.10 15.10 -2.49
C LEU A 261 -0.22 15.83 -2.17
N PHE A 262 -1.37 15.15 -2.27
CA PHE A 262 -2.65 15.74 -1.88
C PHE A 262 -2.74 16.14 -0.41
N PHE A 263 -1.96 15.52 0.49
CA PHE A 263 -1.91 15.95 1.89
C PHE A 263 -1.39 17.37 2.07
N GLU A 264 -0.64 17.90 1.10
CA GLU A 264 -0.15 19.28 1.10
C GLU A 264 -0.92 20.15 0.09
N ALA A 265 -1.29 19.59 -1.07
CA ALA A 265 -2.07 20.32 -2.08
C ALA A 265 -3.49 20.67 -1.62
N TYR A 266 -4.18 19.79 -0.87
CA TYR A 266 -5.54 20.06 -0.41
C TYR A 266 -5.60 21.23 0.58
N PRO A 267 -4.70 21.35 1.57
CA PRO A 267 -4.59 22.58 2.35
C PRO A 267 -4.38 23.84 1.50
N ILE A 268 -3.47 23.79 0.52
CA ILE A 268 -3.23 24.92 -0.40
C ILE A 268 -4.52 25.32 -1.15
N ILE A 269 -5.32 24.35 -1.58
CA ILE A 269 -6.57 24.58 -2.33
C ILE A 269 -7.70 24.99 -1.40
N PHE A 270 -8.09 24.13 -0.46
CA PHE A 270 -9.32 24.28 0.33
C PHE A 270 -9.18 25.29 1.46
N GLN A 271 -8.02 25.37 2.12
CA GLN A 271 -7.80 26.42 3.12
C GLN A 271 -7.43 27.74 2.44
N GLY A 272 -6.57 27.69 1.40
CA GLY A 272 -6.11 28.89 0.70
C GLY A 272 -7.18 29.60 -0.13
N ILE A 273 -7.92 28.89 -1.00
CA ILE A 273 -8.90 29.48 -1.91
C ILE A 273 -10.28 29.60 -1.24
N TYR A 274 -10.70 28.58 -0.50
CA TYR A 274 -12.05 28.48 0.05
C TYR A 274 -12.15 28.81 1.55
N GLY A 275 -11.03 29.11 2.23
CA GLY A 275 -11.03 29.51 3.64
C GLY A 275 -11.44 28.42 4.62
N PHE A 276 -11.30 27.13 4.25
CA PHE A 276 -11.67 26.02 5.12
C PHE A 276 -10.80 25.98 6.38
N SER A 277 -11.40 25.57 7.50
CA SER A 277 -10.64 25.17 8.69
C SER A 277 -9.86 23.87 8.43
N THR A 278 -8.88 23.56 9.29
CA THR A 278 -8.10 22.32 9.18
C THR A 278 -8.98 21.07 9.19
N GLY A 279 -10.02 21.05 10.02
CA GLY A 279 -11.00 19.96 10.07
C GLY A 279 -11.82 19.83 8.78
N GLN A 280 -12.33 20.95 8.26
CA GLN A 280 -13.07 20.97 6.98
C GLN A 280 -12.20 20.52 5.80
N CYS A 281 -10.92 20.91 5.79
CA CYS A 281 -9.95 20.43 4.81
C CYS A 281 -9.73 18.90 4.91
N GLY A 282 -9.77 18.34 6.13
CA GLY A 282 -9.72 16.89 6.34
C GLY A 282 -10.92 16.16 5.72
N LEU A 283 -12.12 16.75 5.76
CA LEU A 283 -13.32 16.19 5.12
C LEU A 283 -13.19 16.12 3.59
N ALA A 284 -12.36 16.97 2.96
CA ALA A 284 -12.14 16.97 1.52
C ALA A 284 -11.56 15.64 1.00
N PHE A 285 -11.03 14.77 1.87
CA PHE A 285 -10.53 13.43 1.51
C PHE A 285 -11.61 12.35 1.48
N ILE A 286 -12.82 12.60 2.01
CA ILE A 286 -13.92 11.62 2.01
C ILE A 286 -14.26 11.13 0.59
N PRO A 287 -14.40 12.00 -0.44
CA PRO A 287 -14.65 11.58 -1.81
C PRO A 287 -13.61 10.58 -2.35
N ILE A 288 -12.33 10.71 -1.98
CA ILE A 288 -11.28 9.75 -2.36
C ILE A 288 -11.56 8.38 -1.74
N GLY A 289 -11.91 8.36 -0.45
CA GLY A 289 -12.30 7.12 0.24
C GLY A 289 -13.54 6.46 -0.38
N ILE A 290 -14.56 7.25 -0.71
CA ILE A 290 -15.77 6.76 -1.42
C ILE A 290 -15.38 6.16 -2.78
N GLY A 291 -14.53 6.85 -3.55
CA GLY A 291 -14.04 6.35 -4.83
C GLY A 291 -13.29 5.01 -4.69
N ALA A 292 -12.46 4.87 -3.65
CA ALA A 292 -11.79 3.61 -3.34
C ALA A 292 -12.80 2.49 -3.03
N LEU A 293 -13.85 2.75 -2.24
CA LEU A 293 -14.91 1.76 -2.00
C LEU A 293 -15.65 1.36 -3.28
N LEU A 294 -15.98 2.33 -4.14
CA LEU A 294 -16.62 2.07 -5.43
C LEU A 294 -15.73 1.24 -6.38
N SER A 295 -14.40 1.40 -6.31
CA SER A 295 -13.46 0.58 -7.07
C SER A 295 -13.61 -0.91 -6.78
N PHE A 296 -13.88 -1.25 -5.51
CA PHE A 296 -14.07 -2.65 -5.11
C PHE A 296 -15.31 -3.26 -5.79
N LEU A 297 -16.39 -2.47 -5.94
CA LEU A 297 -17.57 -2.90 -6.69
C LEU A 297 -17.25 -3.11 -8.18
N VAL A 298 -16.48 -2.20 -8.78
CA VAL A 298 -16.01 -2.34 -10.17
C VAL A 298 -15.14 -3.60 -10.33
N TYR A 299 -14.24 -3.85 -9.37
CA TYR A 299 -13.42 -5.07 -9.34
C TYR A 299 -14.27 -6.34 -9.27
N LEU A 300 -15.27 -6.39 -8.37
CA LEU A 300 -16.16 -7.55 -8.25
C LEU A 300 -17.03 -7.76 -9.49
N ALA A 301 -17.50 -6.68 -10.12
CA ALA A 301 -18.23 -6.75 -11.38
C ALA A 301 -17.36 -7.35 -12.49
N TYR A 302 -16.12 -6.86 -12.62
CA TYR A 302 -15.17 -7.37 -13.61
C TYR A 302 -14.74 -8.83 -13.33
N ASP A 303 -14.47 -9.18 -12.07
CA ASP A 303 -14.22 -10.57 -11.65
C ASP A 303 -15.40 -11.46 -12.07
N SER A 304 -16.64 -11.02 -11.83
CA SER A 304 -17.83 -11.78 -12.23
C SER A 304 -17.94 -11.99 -13.75
N VAL A 305 -17.62 -10.97 -14.55
CA VAL A 305 -17.57 -11.08 -16.01
C VAL A 305 -16.47 -12.06 -16.46
N TYR A 306 -15.28 -11.96 -15.88
CA TYR A 306 -14.17 -12.86 -16.15
C TYR A 306 -14.53 -14.32 -15.82
N GLN A 307 -15.17 -14.57 -14.67
CA GLN A 307 -15.59 -15.90 -14.25
C GLN A 307 -16.64 -16.51 -15.20
N ARG A 308 -17.61 -15.70 -15.65
CA ARG A 308 -18.59 -16.14 -16.68
C ARG A 308 -17.91 -16.46 -18.01
N ALA A 309 -16.90 -15.69 -18.40
CA ALA A 309 -16.13 -15.97 -19.61
C ALA A 309 -15.29 -17.25 -19.46
N GLN A 310 -14.76 -17.51 -18.26
CA GLN A 310 -14.01 -18.72 -17.94
C GLN A 310 -14.91 -19.96 -17.99
N SER A 311 -16.12 -19.91 -17.43
CA SER A 311 -17.08 -21.02 -17.53
C SER A 311 -17.53 -21.28 -18.97
N GLN A 312 -17.49 -20.25 -19.82
CA GLN A 312 -17.78 -20.35 -21.26
C GLN A 312 -16.53 -20.70 -22.10
N ALA A 313 -15.40 -21.01 -21.48
CA ALA A 313 -14.12 -21.33 -22.13
C ALA A 313 -13.70 -20.31 -23.21
N LYS A 314 -14.01 -19.02 -23.02
CA LYS A 314 -13.69 -17.99 -24.01
C LYS A 314 -12.17 -17.89 -24.24
N PRO A 315 -11.69 -17.72 -25.49
CA PRO A 315 -10.26 -17.76 -25.81
C PRO A 315 -9.40 -16.73 -25.04
N TRP A 316 -9.94 -15.53 -24.82
CA TRP A 316 -9.22 -14.42 -24.18
C TRP A 316 -8.94 -14.66 -22.68
N VAL A 317 -9.64 -15.61 -22.05
CA VAL A 317 -9.44 -15.95 -20.62
C VAL A 317 -8.07 -16.56 -20.38
N LYS A 318 -7.45 -17.18 -21.40
CA LYS A 318 -6.12 -17.78 -21.30
C LYS A 318 -5.00 -16.74 -21.28
N ILE A 319 -5.29 -15.49 -21.63
CA ILE A 319 -4.32 -14.41 -21.72
C ILE A 319 -4.30 -13.66 -20.39
N GLU A 320 -3.20 -13.79 -19.64
CA GLU A 320 -3.01 -13.21 -18.29
C GLU A 320 -3.25 -11.70 -18.26
N GLU A 321 -2.86 -10.98 -19.32
CA GLU A 321 -3.03 -9.53 -19.48
C GLU A 321 -4.50 -9.12 -19.34
N TYR A 322 -5.39 -9.81 -20.07
CA TYR A 322 -6.82 -9.50 -20.06
C TYR A 322 -7.48 -9.84 -18.73
N ARG A 323 -6.86 -10.64 -17.87
CA ARG A 323 -7.43 -10.93 -16.55
C ARG A 323 -7.35 -9.73 -15.60
N ARG A 324 -6.31 -8.88 -15.71
CA ARG A 324 -5.99 -7.86 -14.71
C ARG A 324 -5.96 -6.44 -15.28
N LEU A 325 -5.34 -6.25 -16.43
CA LEU A 325 -5.04 -4.93 -16.99
C LEU A 325 -6.25 -4.11 -17.47
N PRO A 326 -7.40 -4.70 -17.85
CA PRO A 326 -8.59 -3.91 -18.19
C PRO A 326 -9.06 -2.98 -17.05
N LEU A 327 -8.81 -3.35 -15.79
CA LEU A 327 -9.09 -2.48 -14.64
C LEU A 327 -8.21 -1.22 -14.67
N ALA A 328 -6.92 -1.34 -15.01
CA ALA A 328 -6.05 -0.17 -15.18
C ALA A 328 -6.37 0.65 -16.43
N CYS A 329 -6.89 0.02 -17.48
CA CYS A 329 -7.35 0.71 -18.69
C CYS A 329 -8.55 1.62 -18.41
N LEU A 330 -9.41 1.23 -17.45
CA LEU A 330 -10.49 2.08 -16.95
C LEU A 330 -9.98 3.08 -15.90
N GLY A 331 -9.13 2.64 -14.99
CA GLY A 331 -8.65 3.45 -13.88
C GLY A 331 -7.77 4.63 -14.31
N GLY A 332 -6.90 4.44 -15.30
CA GLY A 332 -5.99 5.47 -15.80
C GLY A 332 -6.68 6.74 -16.33
N PRO A 333 -7.65 6.62 -17.27
CA PRO A 333 -8.42 7.76 -17.73
C PRO A 333 -9.19 8.46 -16.61
N LEU A 334 -9.86 7.70 -15.72
CA LEU A 334 -10.59 8.29 -14.58
C LEU A 334 -9.67 9.08 -13.64
N TYR A 335 -8.49 8.51 -13.34
CA TYR A 335 -7.47 9.15 -12.51
C TYR A 335 -6.89 10.42 -13.15
N THR A 336 -6.77 10.43 -14.48
CA THR A 336 -6.27 11.60 -15.21
C THR A 336 -7.32 12.70 -15.30
N ILE A 337 -8.57 12.32 -15.60
CA ILE A 337 -9.71 13.25 -15.67
C ILE A 337 -9.93 13.91 -14.30
N SER A 338 -9.79 13.19 -13.20
CA SER A 338 -9.94 13.77 -11.87
C SER A 338 -8.91 14.86 -11.56
N LEU A 339 -7.66 14.69 -12.02
CA LEU A 339 -6.61 15.69 -11.86
C LEU A 339 -6.91 16.97 -12.65
N PHE A 340 -7.34 16.85 -13.91
CA PHE A 340 -7.74 18.02 -14.70
C PHE A 340 -9.03 18.66 -14.16
N TRP A 341 -9.97 17.86 -13.67
CA TRP A 341 -11.16 18.39 -13.01
C TRP A 341 -10.76 19.22 -11.80
N LEU A 342 -9.95 18.68 -10.88
CA LEU A 342 -9.46 19.45 -9.72
C LEU A 342 -8.72 20.71 -10.16
N ALA A 343 -7.83 20.60 -11.16
CA ALA A 343 -7.02 21.70 -11.66
C ALA A 343 -7.87 22.90 -12.09
N TRP A 344 -8.96 22.69 -12.83
CA TRP A 344 -9.74 23.78 -13.44
C TRP A 344 -11.00 24.15 -12.66
N SER A 345 -11.40 23.34 -11.68
CA SER A 345 -12.52 23.68 -10.77
C SER A 345 -12.07 24.32 -9.46
N ALA A 346 -10.79 24.22 -9.10
CA ALA A 346 -10.23 24.85 -7.90
C ALA A 346 -10.01 26.36 -8.09
N GLN A 347 -11.09 27.12 -8.13
CA GLN A 347 -11.11 28.59 -8.25
C GLN A 347 -12.21 29.21 -7.39
N SER A 348 -12.00 30.46 -6.96
CA SER A 348 -12.91 31.16 -6.04
C SER A 348 -14.33 31.34 -6.57
N SER A 349 -14.52 31.35 -7.90
CA SER A 349 -15.84 31.48 -8.54
C SER A 349 -16.67 30.19 -8.58
N VAL A 350 -16.04 29.02 -8.34
CA VAL A 350 -16.69 27.72 -8.40
C VAL A 350 -16.93 27.21 -6.98
N HIS A 351 -18.13 26.72 -6.70
CA HIS A 351 -18.48 26.20 -5.37
C HIS A 351 -17.55 25.04 -4.96
N TRP A 352 -17.01 25.08 -3.74
CA TRP A 352 -16.00 24.16 -3.19
C TRP A 352 -16.34 22.66 -3.34
N ILE A 353 -17.63 22.31 -3.43
CA ILE A 353 -18.06 20.92 -3.60
C ILE A 353 -17.61 20.34 -4.95
N VAL A 354 -17.49 21.17 -6.00
CA VAL A 354 -17.14 20.74 -7.35
C VAL A 354 -15.70 20.21 -7.41
N PRO A 355 -14.65 20.95 -6.97
CA PRO A 355 -13.30 20.39 -6.89
C PRO A 355 -13.21 19.24 -5.88
N MET A 356 -13.98 19.27 -4.79
CA MET A 356 -13.99 18.17 -3.81
C MET A 356 -14.50 16.85 -4.41
N LEU A 357 -15.52 16.88 -5.27
CA LEU A 357 -16.07 15.69 -5.94
C LEU A 357 -15.12 15.05 -6.95
N SER A 358 -14.11 15.77 -7.44
CA SER A 358 -13.03 15.17 -8.27
C SER A 358 -12.30 14.03 -7.53
N GLY A 359 -12.33 14.02 -6.20
CA GLY A 359 -11.79 12.95 -5.38
C GLY A 359 -12.42 11.58 -5.65
N ILE A 360 -13.70 11.51 -6.09
CA ILE A 360 -14.36 10.22 -6.39
C ILE A 360 -13.69 9.51 -7.58
N PRO A 361 -13.63 10.09 -8.79
CA PRO A 361 -12.93 9.45 -9.90
C PRO A 361 -11.43 9.26 -9.63
N PHE A 362 -10.80 10.12 -8.81
CA PHE A 362 -9.44 9.91 -8.35
C PHE A 362 -9.30 8.62 -7.54
N GLY A 363 -10.14 8.43 -6.51
CA GLY A 363 -10.14 7.22 -5.68
C GLY A 363 -10.45 5.96 -6.48
N ILE A 364 -11.38 6.06 -7.45
CA ILE A 364 -11.71 4.96 -8.37
C ILE A 364 -10.47 4.58 -9.19
N GLY A 365 -9.89 5.55 -9.87
CA GLY A 365 -8.75 5.34 -10.74
C GLY A 365 -7.54 4.81 -9.98
N PHE A 366 -7.23 5.42 -8.84
CA PHE A 366 -6.10 5.05 -7.97
C PHE A 366 -6.16 3.56 -7.62
N LEU A 367 -7.27 3.10 -7.04
CA LEU A 367 -7.32 1.73 -6.54
C LEU A 367 -7.42 0.70 -7.66
N LEU A 368 -8.09 1.01 -8.78
CA LEU A 368 -8.11 0.13 -9.95
C LEU A 368 -6.72 -0.08 -10.57
N ILE A 369 -5.93 0.99 -10.70
CA ILE A 369 -4.53 0.92 -11.19
C ILE A 369 -3.70 0.03 -10.25
N PHE A 370 -3.82 0.26 -8.94
CA PHE A 370 -3.12 -0.52 -7.91
C PHE A 370 -3.48 -2.00 -7.96
N MET A 371 -4.78 -2.32 -8.00
CA MET A 371 -5.27 -3.69 -8.09
C MET A 371 -4.79 -4.38 -9.36
N ALA A 372 -4.86 -3.71 -10.50
CA ALA A 372 -4.46 -4.28 -11.78
C ALA A 372 -2.97 -4.60 -11.83
N LEU A 373 -2.11 -3.62 -11.57
CA LEU A 373 -0.66 -3.74 -11.79
C LEU A 373 0.02 -4.62 -10.76
N ILE A 374 -0.36 -4.54 -9.47
CA ILE A 374 0.22 -5.40 -8.44
C ILE A 374 -0.18 -6.86 -8.68
N ASN A 375 -1.44 -7.14 -9.01
CA ASN A 375 -1.86 -8.50 -9.33
C ASN A 375 -1.22 -9.01 -10.63
N TYR A 376 -1.06 -8.14 -11.64
CA TYR A 376 -0.37 -8.50 -12.88
C TYR A 376 1.11 -8.83 -12.64
N LEU A 377 1.83 -8.05 -11.83
CA LEU A 377 3.21 -8.36 -11.43
C LEU A 377 3.30 -9.68 -10.67
N ALA A 378 2.34 -9.96 -9.77
CA ALA A 378 2.32 -11.22 -9.05
C ALA A 378 2.07 -12.42 -9.99
N ASP A 379 1.11 -12.30 -10.90
CA ASP A 379 0.74 -13.36 -11.82
C ASP A 379 1.83 -13.59 -12.90
N ALA A 380 2.47 -12.54 -13.43
CA ALA A 380 3.47 -12.63 -14.52
C ALA A 380 4.85 -13.19 -14.11
N TYR A 381 5.23 -13.06 -12.84
CA TYR A 381 6.55 -13.46 -12.33
C TYR A 381 6.54 -14.69 -11.43
N GLY A 382 5.37 -15.21 -11.04
CA GLY A 382 5.22 -16.48 -10.33
C GLY A 382 6.17 -16.63 -9.14
N THR A 383 7.18 -17.49 -9.28
CA THR A 383 8.21 -17.75 -8.25
C THR A 383 9.04 -16.51 -7.86
N TYR A 384 9.18 -15.54 -8.77
CA TYR A 384 9.86 -14.27 -8.51
C TYR A 384 8.91 -13.10 -8.16
N ALA A 385 7.60 -13.37 -8.00
CA ALA A 385 6.59 -12.35 -7.67
C ALA A 385 6.97 -11.52 -6.43
N ALA A 386 7.49 -12.14 -5.38
CA ALA A 386 7.89 -11.43 -4.17
C ALA A 386 8.99 -10.37 -4.43
N SER A 387 9.93 -10.64 -5.34
CA SER A 387 10.97 -9.67 -5.71
C SER A 387 10.42 -8.53 -6.57
N ALA A 388 9.52 -8.83 -7.51
CA ALA A 388 8.86 -7.82 -8.34
C ALA A 388 7.93 -6.90 -7.53
N LEU A 389 7.18 -7.47 -6.58
CA LEU A 389 6.36 -6.71 -5.64
C LEU A 389 7.20 -5.87 -4.67
N GLY A 390 8.35 -6.41 -4.23
CA GLY A 390 9.32 -5.67 -3.45
C GLY A 390 9.88 -4.46 -4.19
N ALA A 391 10.21 -4.62 -5.49
CA ALA A 391 10.63 -3.52 -6.35
C ALA A 391 9.58 -2.42 -6.42
N ALA A 392 8.34 -2.80 -6.75
CA ALA A 392 7.23 -1.87 -6.87
C ALA A 392 6.94 -1.14 -5.55
N SER A 393 7.01 -1.84 -4.41
CA SER A 393 6.81 -1.21 -3.11
C SER A 393 7.94 -0.24 -2.75
N CYS A 394 9.20 -0.62 -3.02
CA CYS A 394 10.37 0.20 -2.74
C CYS A 394 10.36 1.50 -3.56
N THR A 395 10.24 1.41 -4.89
CA THR A 395 10.20 2.59 -5.77
C THR A 395 9.02 3.50 -5.40
N ARG A 396 7.87 2.89 -5.09
CA ARG A 396 6.68 3.62 -4.66
C ARG A 396 6.90 4.40 -3.38
N SER A 397 7.50 3.79 -2.36
CA SER A 397 7.81 4.45 -1.09
C SER A 397 8.85 5.56 -1.26
N VAL A 398 9.88 5.34 -2.09
CA VAL A 398 10.88 6.37 -2.44
C VAL A 398 10.20 7.57 -3.10
N SER A 399 9.39 7.35 -4.13
CA SER A 399 8.71 8.44 -4.83
C SER A 399 7.69 9.15 -3.92
N GLY A 400 6.92 8.39 -3.13
CA GLY A 400 5.97 8.96 -2.17
C GLY A 400 6.64 9.75 -1.05
N ALA A 401 7.89 9.44 -0.71
CA ALA A 401 8.68 10.20 0.25
C ALA A 401 9.27 11.49 -0.36
N LEU A 402 9.75 11.43 -1.60
CA LEU A 402 10.53 12.50 -2.23
C LEU A 402 9.69 13.50 -3.04
N LEU A 403 8.73 13.03 -3.85
CA LEU A 403 7.96 13.92 -4.73
C LEU A 403 7.10 14.94 -3.97
N PRO A 404 6.48 14.61 -2.82
CA PRO A 404 5.75 15.61 -2.04
C PRO A 404 6.63 16.77 -1.54
N LEU A 405 7.95 16.61 -1.40
CA LEU A 405 8.85 17.72 -1.05
C LEU A 405 8.86 18.83 -2.11
N ALA A 406 8.45 18.53 -3.34
CA ALA A 406 8.32 19.49 -4.43
C ALA A 406 6.95 20.19 -4.47
N THR A 407 5.98 19.82 -3.62
CA THR A 407 4.60 20.35 -3.70
C THR A 407 4.53 21.85 -3.46
N SER A 408 4.95 22.32 -2.29
CA SER A 408 5.01 23.76 -1.97
C SER A 408 5.68 24.61 -3.07
N PRO A 409 6.92 24.33 -3.52
CA PRO A 409 7.56 25.14 -4.56
C PRO A 409 6.89 25.02 -5.93
N MET A 410 6.32 23.86 -6.27
CA MET A 410 5.57 23.66 -7.52
C MET A 410 4.29 24.50 -7.54
N PHE A 411 3.47 24.40 -6.49
CA PHE A 411 2.23 25.17 -6.37
C PHE A 411 2.48 26.68 -6.23
N GLY A 412 3.56 27.08 -5.54
CA GLY A 412 3.93 28.49 -5.42
C GLY A 412 4.37 29.15 -6.73
N ARG A 413 4.99 28.39 -7.65
CA ARG A 413 5.47 28.93 -8.94
C ARG A 413 4.47 28.80 -10.07
N LEU A 414 3.78 27.67 -10.17
CA LEU A 414 2.85 27.37 -11.27
C LEU A 414 1.41 27.80 -10.94
N GLY A 415 1.09 27.99 -9.66
CA GLY A 415 -0.27 28.14 -9.19
C GLY A 415 -1.05 26.82 -9.24
N THR A 416 -2.23 26.82 -8.62
CA THR A 416 -3.07 25.62 -8.45
C THR A 416 -3.45 24.95 -9.77
N HIS A 417 -3.83 25.74 -10.78
CA HIS A 417 -4.26 25.25 -12.08
C HIS A 417 -3.16 24.46 -12.81
N TRP A 418 -2.00 25.09 -13.03
CA TRP A 418 -0.92 24.47 -13.77
C TRP A 418 -0.17 23.41 -12.98
N ALA A 419 0.00 23.58 -11.66
CA ALA A 419 0.62 22.56 -10.82
C ALA A 419 -0.18 21.25 -10.87
N THR A 420 -1.50 21.31 -10.76
CA THR A 420 -2.36 20.12 -10.82
C THR A 420 -2.47 19.57 -12.25
N SER A 421 -2.50 20.45 -13.27
CA SER A 421 -2.49 20.03 -14.68
C SER A 421 -1.20 19.30 -15.08
N LEU A 422 -0.04 19.71 -14.54
CA LEU A 422 1.24 19.03 -14.75
C LEU A 422 1.18 17.57 -14.27
N LEU A 423 0.59 17.34 -13.10
CA LEU A 423 0.34 15.99 -12.59
C LEU A 423 -0.64 15.22 -13.49
N GLY A 424 -1.67 15.89 -14.02
CA GLY A 424 -2.59 15.35 -15.01
C GLY A 424 -1.90 14.90 -16.29
N PHE A 425 -1.01 15.72 -16.86
CA PHE A 425 -0.23 15.35 -18.05
C PHE A 425 0.72 14.19 -17.79
N ALA A 426 1.41 14.18 -16.64
CA ALA A 426 2.27 13.05 -16.26
C ALA A 426 1.47 11.75 -16.13
N SER A 427 0.28 11.83 -15.51
CA SER A 427 -0.66 10.71 -15.42
C SER A 427 -1.15 10.25 -16.80
N LEU A 428 -1.48 11.19 -17.70
CA LEU A 428 -1.96 10.89 -19.05
C LEU A 428 -0.97 10.03 -19.84
N VAL A 429 0.32 10.31 -19.72
CA VAL A 429 1.38 9.49 -20.37
C VAL A 429 1.38 8.07 -19.80
N MET A 430 1.19 7.91 -18.48
CA MET A 430 1.16 6.60 -17.83
C MET A 430 -0.08 5.77 -18.21
N VAL A 431 -1.20 6.42 -18.60
CA VAL A 431 -2.40 5.72 -19.09
C VAL A 431 -2.08 4.78 -20.25
N LEU A 432 -1.07 5.10 -21.07
CA LEU A 432 -0.67 4.28 -22.22
C LEU A 432 -0.06 2.92 -21.80
N ILE A 433 0.47 2.79 -20.58
CA ILE A 433 1.21 1.60 -20.14
C ILE A 433 0.33 0.33 -20.14
N PRO A 434 -0.85 0.29 -19.49
CA PRO A 434 -1.73 -0.89 -19.54
C PRO A 434 -2.14 -1.30 -20.97
N PHE A 435 -2.42 -0.32 -21.84
CA PHE A 435 -2.78 -0.62 -23.23
C PHE A 435 -1.58 -1.19 -24.01
N ALA A 436 -0.38 -0.65 -23.78
CA ALA A 436 0.85 -1.17 -24.36
C ALA A 436 1.14 -2.60 -23.87
N PHE A 437 0.94 -2.89 -22.59
CA PHE A 437 1.08 -4.25 -22.05
C PHE A 437 0.08 -5.23 -22.65
N ILE A 438 -1.18 -4.83 -22.86
CA ILE A 438 -2.16 -5.70 -23.54
C ILE A 438 -1.74 -5.97 -25.00
N ARG A 439 -1.25 -4.95 -25.71
CA ARG A 439 -0.88 -5.07 -27.12
C ARG A 439 0.44 -5.81 -27.35
N PHE A 440 1.43 -5.63 -26.48
CA PHE A 440 2.80 -6.12 -26.65
C PHE A 440 3.22 -7.15 -25.59
N GLY A 441 2.31 -7.57 -24.70
CA GLY A 441 2.62 -8.41 -23.53
C GLY A 441 3.33 -9.72 -23.87
N ASP A 442 2.96 -10.38 -24.97
CA ASP A 442 3.61 -11.61 -25.41
C ASP A 442 5.07 -11.39 -25.84
N HIS A 443 5.35 -10.28 -26.54
CA HIS A 443 6.71 -9.92 -26.92
C HIS A 443 7.54 -9.53 -25.69
N LEU A 444 6.97 -8.72 -24.79
CA LEU A 444 7.62 -8.30 -23.55
C LEU A 444 7.97 -9.49 -22.64
N ARG A 445 7.07 -10.48 -22.51
CA ARG A 445 7.32 -11.70 -21.73
C ARG A 445 8.32 -12.64 -22.41
N ARG A 446 8.33 -12.72 -23.74
CA ARG A 446 9.33 -13.51 -24.48
C ARG A 446 10.75 -12.93 -24.38
N ASN A 447 10.88 -11.64 -24.10
CA ASN A 447 12.20 -11.02 -23.88
C ASN A 447 12.59 -10.97 -22.39
N SER A 448 11.68 -11.38 -21.50
CA SER A 448 11.88 -11.39 -20.05
C SER A 448 12.60 -12.65 -19.58
N VAL A 449 13.85 -12.50 -19.14
CA VAL A 449 14.66 -13.62 -18.64
C VAL A 449 14.05 -14.21 -17.36
N PHE A 450 13.50 -13.37 -16.49
CA PHE A 450 12.88 -13.81 -15.23
C PHE A 450 11.48 -14.42 -15.42
N SER A 451 10.67 -13.93 -16.36
CA SER A 451 9.35 -14.52 -16.63
C SER A 451 9.46 -15.88 -17.32
N GLN A 452 10.42 -16.04 -18.24
CA GLN A 452 10.67 -17.34 -18.90
C GLN A 452 11.17 -18.39 -17.92
N SER A 453 12.12 -18.04 -17.06
CA SER A 453 12.65 -18.97 -16.05
C SER A 453 11.61 -19.37 -15.00
N ALA A 454 10.62 -18.53 -14.72
CA ALA A 454 9.50 -18.86 -13.85
C ALA A 454 8.49 -19.86 -14.47
N LYS A 455 8.37 -19.91 -15.81
CA LYS A 455 7.49 -20.87 -16.53
C LYS A 455 8.15 -22.21 -16.82
N ALA A 456 9.49 -22.28 -16.78
CA ALA A 456 10.26 -23.47 -17.10
C ALA A 456 10.45 -24.44 -15.92
N ARG A 457 9.91 -24.13 -14.74
CA ARG A 457 9.91 -24.95 -13.51
C ARG A 457 8.49 -25.08 -13.00
#